data_AF-A0A4Q5EYH0-F1
#
_entry.id   AF-A0A4Q5EYH0-F1
#
_cell.length_a   1.000
_cell.length_b   1.000
_cell.length_c   1.000
_cell.angle_alpha   90.00
_cell.angle_beta   90.00
_cell.angle_gamma   90.00
#
_symmetry.space_group_name_H-M   'P 1'
#
loop_
_entity.id
_entity.type
_entity.pdbx_description
1 polymer ?
#
loop_
_entity_poly.entity_id
_entity_poly.type
_entity_poly.pdbx_seq_one_letter_code
_entity_poly.pdbx_strand_id
1 'polypeptide(L)'
;MCYMDFSSNHSLIENYRPFIFLDDAEKRTEYYSESDRNKLSGFLFRINLNDKYFWVYQHIYSVSRIDRSKNVIALFVGDTYDEIDSDIVQIDSRADVIIFSSSVVTAKMDLMQRFFGFEQYIRAGAQKTIEIIRDLDIVDSLEKFVAFENKSKLTNAKKLLKAKNSPVLQMKKNDLLENLKKHSRYKTMFKFEEDHIVISSQKEAAAFIKMLNDDIVRSELTGKEYDSSSKMLLGPVGASH
;
A
#
# COMPACT_ATOMS: atom_id res chain seq x y z
N MET A 1 -12.54 1.58 0.20
CA MET A 1 -12.31 0.81 1.43
C MET A 1 -11.20 -0.18 1.14
N CYS A 2 -10.10 -0.15 1.88
CA CYS A 2 -8.99 -1.08 1.73
C CYS A 2 -9.07 -2.11 2.87
N TYR A 3 -8.93 -3.39 2.52
CA TYR A 3 -8.86 -4.52 3.43
C TYR A 3 -7.44 -5.08 3.32
N MET A 4 -6.71 -5.10 4.43
CA MET A 4 -5.39 -5.72 4.51
C MET A 4 -5.52 -6.99 5.35
N ASP A 5 -5.37 -8.14 4.71
CA ASP A 5 -5.39 -9.46 5.36
C ASP A 5 -3.96 -9.90 5.70
N PHE A 6 -3.74 -10.34 6.93
CA PHE A 6 -2.49 -10.91 7.44
C PHE A 6 -2.60 -12.42 7.69
N SER A 7 -3.76 -13.03 7.44
CA SER A 7 -4.07 -14.45 7.69
C SER A 7 -3.99 -15.37 6.47
N SER A 8 -3.85 -14.85 5.25
CA SER A 8 -3.82 -15.65 4.02
C SER A 8 -2.48 -15.59 3.26
N ASN A 9 -1.93 -16.78 2.99
CA ASN A 9 -0.73 -17.02 2.19
C ASN A 9 -0.89 -16.50 0.75
N HIS A 10 -0.42 -15.28 0.49
CA HIS A 10 0.22 -14.85 -0.77
C HIS A 10 1.06 -13.57 -0.49
N SER A 11 2.17 -13.78 0.22
CA SER A 11 3.53 -13.20 0.02
C SER A 11 3.75 -11.67 -0.14
N LEU A 12 2.72 -10.83 -0.05
CA LEU A 12 2.82 -9.37 -0.17
C LEU A 12 2.78 -8.63 1.18
N ILE A 13 2.55 -9.29 2.32
CA ILE A 13 2.20 -8.62 3.60
C ILE A 13 2.85 -9.25 4.84
N GLU A 14 3.82 -10.18 4.70
CA GLU A 14 4.37 -10.88 5.86
C GLU A 14 4.97 -9.96 6.95
N ASN A 15 5.34 -8.72 6.62
CA ASN A 15 6.06 -7.83 7.54
C ASN A 15 5.37 -6.49 7.86
N TYR A 16 4.21 -6.16 7.28
CA TYR A 16 3.55 -4.89 7.58
C TYR A 16 2.56 -5.03 8.73
N ARG A 17 3.04 -4.91 9.98
CA ARG A 17 2.21 -5.02 11.19
C ARG A 17 2.25 -3.72 12.02
N PRO A 18 1.65 -2.62 11.51
CA PRO A 18 1.76 -1.30 12.15
C PRO A 18 1.11 -1.24 13.55
N PHE A 19 0.25 -2.20 13.89
CA PHE A 19 -0.49 -2.26 15.16
C PHE A 19 -0.08 -3.43 16.06
N ILE A 20 1.07 -4.07 15.82
CA ILE A 20 1.54 -5.20 16.64
C ILE A 20 1.70 -4.84 18.13
N PHE A 21 1.93 -3.55 18.43
CA PHE A 21 2.02 -3.06 19.80
C PHE A 21 0.71 -3.21 20.61
N LEU A 22 -0.43 -3.46 19.95
CA LEU A 22 -1.71 -3.71 20.60
C LEU A 22 -1.77 -5.07 21.30
N ASP A 23 -0.92 -6.02 20.91
CA ASP A 23 -0.85 -7.35 21.54
C ASP A 23 -0.45 -7.25 23.02
N ASP A 24 0.28 -6.19 23.37
CA ASP A 24 0.71 -5.89 24.75
C ASP A 24 -0.07 -4.72 25.37
N ALA A 25 -1.19 -4.29 24.78
CA ALA A 25 -1.94 -3.11 25.26
C ALA A 25 -2.39 -3.24 26.73
N GLU A 26 -2.83 -4.42 27.16
CA GLU A 26 -3.25 -4.67 28.55
C GLU A 26 -2.09 -4.60 29.56
N LYS A 27 -0.84 -4.77 29.09
CA LYS A 27 0.36 -4.72 29.95
C LYS A 27 0.88 -3.30 30.13
N ARG A 28 0.31 -2.31 29.42
CA ARG A 28 0.75 -0.92 29.49
C ARG A 28 0.30 -0.30 30.81
N THR A 29 1.27 0.16 31.59
CA THR A 29 1.06 0.87 32.87
C THR A 29 1.32 2.37 32.75
N GLU A 30 1.71 2.84 31.56
CA GLU A 30 1.96 4.25 31.27
C GLU A 30 0.62 4.96 31.07
N TYR A 31 0.40 6.05 31.79
CA TYR A 31 -0.80 6.88 31.67
C TYR A 31 -0.45 8.17 30.94
N TYR A 32 -1.37 8.63 30.10
CA TYR A 32 -1.28 9.93 29.46
C TYR A 32 -1.22 11.05 30.51
N SER A 33 -0.30 11.99 30.31
CA SER A 33 -0.19 13.21 31.12
C SER A 33 -0.35 14.45 30.24
N GLU A 34 -0.61 15.62 30.85
CA GLU A 34 -0.64 16.88 30.08
C GLU A 34 0.67 17.17 29.33
N SER A 35 1.80 16.68 29.83
CA SER A 35 3.09 16.86 29.16
C SER A 35 3.15 16.13 27.80
N ASP A 36 2.29 15.13 27.59
CA ASP A 36 2.18 14.36 26.35
C ASP A 36 1.22 14.97 25.33
N ARG A 37 0.53 16.06 25.68
CA ARG A 37 -0.50 16.70 24.85
C ARG A 37 -0.06 16.94 23.42
N ASN A 38 1.16 17.44 23.23
CA ASN A 38 1.66 17.75 21.90
C ASN A 38 1.96 16.48 21.08
N LYS A 39 2.21 15.34 21.73
CA LYS A 39 2.52 14.04 21.13
C LYS A 39 1.29 13.16 20.86
N LEU A 40 0.14 13.50 21.46
CA LEU A 40 -1.11 12.74 21.35
C LEU A 40 -1.57 12.61 19.88
N SER A 41 -1.41 11.42 19.30
CA SER A 41 -1.65 11.22 17.86
C SER A 41 -3.05 10.69 17.55
N GLY A 42 -3.73 10.06 18.51
CA GLY A 42 -5.05 9.49 18.32
C GLY A 42 -5.48 8.65 19.49
N PHE A 43 -6.69 8.09 19.39
CA PHE A 43 -7.29 7.21 20.38
C PHE A 43 -7.45 5.80 19.81
N LEU A 44 -7.34 4.81 20.70
CA LEU A 44 -7.61 3.41 20.41
C LEU A 44 -8.72 2.93 21.34
N PHE A 45 -9.81 2.47 20.75
CA PHE A 45 -10.96 1.94 21.46
C PHE A 45 -11.03 0.43 21.24
N ARG A 46 -10.98 -0.34 22.32
CA ARG A 46 -11.24 -1.78 22.25
C ARG A 46 -12.74 -2.03 22.35
N ILE A 47 -13.28 -2.71 21.35
CA ILE A 47 -14.66 -3.15 21.33
C ILE A 47 -14.68 -4.65 21.56
N ASN A 48 -15.25 -5.06 22.70
CA ASN A 48 -15.40 -6.47 23.04
C ASN A 48 -16.76 -6.98 22.54
N LEU A 49 -16.74 -8.14 21.87
CA LEU A 49 -17.89 -8.85 21.35
C LEU A 49 -17.78 -10.32 21.80
N ASN A 50 -18.37 -10.63 22.96
CA ASN A 50 -18.21 -11.91 23.63
C ASN A 50 -16.71 -12.24 23.84
N ASP A 51 -16.26 -13.41 23.40
CA ASP A 51 -14.86 -13.86 23.51
C ASP A 51 -13.93 -13.27 22.42
N LYS A 52 -14.45 -12.37 21.58
CA LYS A 52 -13.70 -11.70 20.52
C LYS A 52 -13.60 -10.21 20.79
N TYR A 53 -12.60 -9.57 20.21
CA TYR A 53 -12.49 -8.12 20.22
C TYR A 53 -11.90 -7.61 18.91
N PHE A 54 -12.09 -6.33 18.68
CA PHE A 54 -11.37 -5.56 17.66
C PHE A 54 -11.08 -4.17 18.20
N TRP A 55 -10.15 -3.47 17.56
CA TRP A 55 -9.80 -2.10 17.91
C TRP A 55 -10.32 -1.12 16.87
N VAL A 56 -10.69 0.06 17.32
CA VAL A 56 -11.00 1.22 16.48
C VAL A 56 -9.98 2.30 16.79
N TYR A 57 -9.26 2.75 15.77
CA TYR A 57 -8.40 3.92 15.86
C TYR A 57 -9.13 5.16 15.33
N GLN A 58 -9.09 6.23 16.12
CA GLN A 58 -9.50 7.57 15.72
C GLN A 58 -8.29 8.50 15.74
N HIS A 59 -7.98 9.12 14.60
CA HIS A 59 -6.88 10.07 14.51
C HIS A 59 -7.30 11.45 15.02
N ILE A 60 -6.42 12.09 15.80
CA ILE A 60 -6.61 13.48 16.22
C ILE A 60 -5.95 14.37 15.17
N TYR A 61 -6.78 15.10 14.43
CA TYR A 61 -6.30 16.10 13.49
C TYR A 61 -6.02 17.42 14.23
N SER A 62 -5.18 18.28 13.67
CA SER A 62 -4.86 19.58 14.29
C SER A 62 -6.10 20.42 14.61
N VAL A 63 -7.16 20.31 13.80
CA VAL A 63 -8.44 21.01 13.99
C VAL A 63 -9.31 20.45 15.12
N SER A 64 -9.07 19.21 15.58
CA SER A 64 -9.84 18.61 16.68
C SER A 64 -9.22 18.89 18.07
N ARG A 65 -8.13 19.65 18.11
CA ARG A 65 -7.58 20.23 19.34
C ARG A 65 -8.05 21.67 19.44
N ILE A 66 -8.79 21.99 20.49
CA ILE A 66 -9.19 23.37 20.73
C ILE A 66 -8.23 23.98 21.74
N ASP A 67 -7.37 24.88 21.24
CA ASP A 67 -6.39 25.60 22.03
C ASP A 67 -7.04 26.85 22.63
N ARG A 68 -6.94 26.99 23.95
CA ARG A 68 -7.47 28.13 24.73
C ARG A 68 -6.94 29.49 24.27
N SER A 69 -5.76 29.55 23.64
CA SER A 69 -5.19 30.81 23.15
C SER A 69 -6.01 31.47 22.04
N LYS A 70 -7.01 30.76 21.48
CA LYS A 70 -7.78 31.22 20.32
C LYS A 70 -9.29 31.23 20.50
N ASN A 71 -9.84 30.55 21.51
CA ASN A 71 -11.30 30.42 21.70
C ASN A 71 -11.65 30.34 23.20
N VAL A 72 -12.76 30.95 23.61
CA VAL A 72 -13.40 30.73 24.92
C VAL A 72 -14.44 29.62 24.77
N ILE A 73 -14.35 28.58 25.60
CA ILE A 73 -15.36 27.51 25.67
C ILE A 73 -16.00 27.56 27.05
N ALA A 74 -17.33 27.47 27.10
CA ALA A 74 -18.07 27.38 28.34
C ALA A 74 -19.11 26.26 28.28
N LEU A 75 -19.34 25.60 29.42
CA LEU A 75 -20.39 24.61 29.61
C LEU A 75 -21.64 25.31 30.12
N PHE A 76 -22.81 25.02 29.53
CA PHE A 76 -24.07 25.48 30.08
C PHE A 76 -24.47 24.61 31.28
N VAL A 77 -24.53 25.21 32.47
CA VAL A 77 -24.82 24.54 33.74
C VAL A 77 -25.93 25.30 34.46
N GLY A 78 -27.11 24.68 34.57
CA GLY A 78 -28.30 25.35 35.10
C GLY A 78 -28.75 26.48 34.16
N ASP A 79 -28.65 27.73 34.63
CA ASP A 79 -29.02 28.94 33.88
C ASP A 79 -27.79 29.81 33.52
N THR A 80 -26.57 29.34 33.82
CA THR A 80 -25.32 30.07 33.58
C THR A 80 -24.34 29.28 32.71
N TYR A 81 -23.32 29.97 32.20
CA TYR A 81 -22.21 29.37 31.49
C TYR A 81 -20.96 29.39 32.37
N ASP A 82 -20.38 28.21 32.60
CA ASP A 82 -19.11 28.06 33.32
C ASP A 82 -17.98 27.89 32.31
N GLU A 83 -16.97 28.77 32.37
CA GLU A 83 -15.80 28.69 31.49
C GLU A 83 -15.00 27.41 31.74
N ILE A 84 -14.60 26.74 30.66
CA ILE A 84 -13.69 25.60 30.70
C ILE A 84 -12.26 26.13 30.56
N ASP A 85 -11.56 26.33 31.68
CA ASP A 85 -10.15 26.75 31.71
C ASP A 85 -9.18 25.57 31.55
N SER A 86 -9.42 24.72 30.56
CA SER A 86 -8.56 23.58 30.23
C SER A 86 -8.63 23.25 28.74
N ASP A 87 -7.55 22.72 28.18
CA ASP A 87 -7.54 22.28 26.79
C ASP A 87 -8.49 21.10 26.58
N ILE A 88 -9.26 21.16 25.49
CA ILE A 88 -10.25 20.13 25.16
C ILE A 88 -9.76 19.32 23.96
N VAL A 89 -9.82 18.00 24.10
CA VAL A 89 -9.65 17.06 22.99
C VAL A 89 -11.00 16.42 22.71
N GLN A 90 -11.52 16.63 21.50
CA GLN A 90 -12.79 16.05 21.09
C GLN A 90 -12.62 14.56 20.73
N ILE A 91 -13.43 13.71 21.34
CA ILE A 91 -13.66 12.33 20.91
C ILE A 91 -14.95 12.33 20.08
N ASP A 92 -14.94 11.68 18.92
CA ASP A 92 -16.04 11.71 17.96
C ASP A 92 -16.54 10.28 17.72
N SER A 93 -17.71 10.14 17.11
CA SER A 93 -18.31 8.85 16.73
C SER A 93 -17.67 8.20 15.49
N ARG A 94 -16.46 8.63 15.10
CA ARG A 94 -15.80 8.24 13.84
C ARG A 94 -14.77 7.13 14.05
N ALA A 95 -14.82 6.11 13.18
CA ALA A 95 -13.77 5.11 13.02
C ALA A 95 -12.88 5.45 11.82
N ASP A 96 -11.62 5.81 12.04
CA ASP A 96 -10.66 6.04 10.95
C ASP A 96 -10.03 4.73 10.46
N VAL A 97 -9.70 3.83 11.40
CA VAL A 97 -9.15 2.50 11.10
C VAL A 97 -9.80 1.48 12.03
N ILE A 98 -10.24 0.35 11.48
CA ILE A 98 -10.71 -0.81 12.22
C ILE A 98 -9.63 -1.88 12.15
N ILE A 99 -9.25 -2.45 13.29
CA ILE A 99 -8.11 -3.34 13.44
C ILE A 99 -8.59 -4.64 14.07
N PHE A 100 -8.51 -5.72 13.32
CA PHE A 100 -8.71 -7.10 13.76
C PHE A 100 -7.35 -7.75 14.04
N SER A 101 -7.36 -8.92 14.70
CA SER A 101 -6.14 -9.68 14.99
C SER A 101 -5.30 -10.00 13.75
N SER A 102 -5.97 -10.26 12.62
CA SER A 102 -5.31 -10.61 11.36
C SER A 102 -5.67 -9.67 10.22
N SER A 103 -6.34 -8.54 10.45
CA SER A 103 -6.61 -7.62 9.34
C SER A 103 -6.84 -6.18 9.77
N VAL A 104 -6.66 -5.26 8.83
CA VAL A 104 -6.93 -3.84 9.02
C VAL A 104 -7.85 -3.35 7.92
N VAL A 105 -8.88 -2.59 8.30
CA VAL A 105 -9.88 -2.02 7.40
C VAL A 105 -9.90 -0.51 7.54
N THR A 106 -9.69 0.20 6.43
CA THR A 106 -9.76 1.66 6.43
C THR A 106 -10.05 2.22 5.04
N ALA A 107 -10.73 3.36 4.98
CA ALA A 107 -10.79 4.20 3.78
C ALA A 107 -9.72 5.31 3.77
N LYS A 108 -9.02 5.53 4.89
CA LYS A 108 -8.04 6.60 5.10
C LYS A 108 -6.63 6.16 4.72
N MET A 109 -6.40 5.89 3.44
CA MET A 109 -5.07 5.44 2.98
C MET A 109 -3.96 6.46 3.26
N ASP A 110 -4.25 7.74 3.15
CA ASP A 110 -3.29 8.80 3.44
C ASP A 110 -2.85 8.79 4.91
N LEU A 111 -3.75 8.42 5.83
CA LEU A 111 -3.44 8.25 7.24
C LEU A 111 -2.43 7.10 7.42
N MET A 112 -2.67 5.96 6.79
CA MET A 112 -1.76 4.81 6.85
C MET A 112 -0.38 5.14 6.28
N GLN A 113 -0.32 5.88 5.18
CA GLN A 113 0.92 6.31 4.53
C GLN A 113 1.72 7.27 5.41
N ARG A 114 1.05 8.27 5.98
CA ARG A 114 1.72 9.34 6.73
C ARG A 114 2.12 8.93 8.14
N PHE A 115 1.29 8.16 8.84
CA PHE A 115 1.45 7.94 10.28
C PHE A 115 1.75 6.49 10.67
N PHE A 116 1.53 5.53 9.76
CA PHE A 116 1.68 4.11 10.07
C PHE A 116 2.72 3.40 9.19
N GLY A 117 3.59 4.14 8.51
CA GLY A 117 4.72 3.56 7.80
C GLY A 117 4.36 2.85 6.48
N PHE A 118 3.13 3.01 5.98
CA PHE A 118 2.67 2.28 4.79
C PHE A 118 3.40 2.71 3.51
N GLU A 119 3.80 3.97 3.41
CA GLU A 119 4.59 4.43 2.27
C GLU A 119 5.96 3.74 2.23
N GLN A 120 6.68 3.77 3.35
CA GLN A 120 8.00 3.16 3.49
C GLN A 120 7.93 1.67 3.21
N TYR A 121 6.88 1.01 3.71
CA TYR A 121 6.62 -0.39 3.44
C TYR A 121 6.49 -0.69 1.94
N ILE A 122 5.66 0.08 1.22
CA ILE A 122 5.47 -0.10 -0.23
C ILE A 122 6.78 0.12 -0.98
N ARG A 123 7.52 1.19 -0.66
CA ARG A 123 8.77 1.53 -1.34
C ARG A 123 9.85 0.47 -1.10
N ALA A 124 10.02 0.01 0.15
CA ALA A 124 10.96 -1.05 0.49
C ALA A 124 10.63 -2.36 -0.25
N GLY A 125 9.34 -2.72 -0.30
CA GLY A 125 8.91 -3.91 -1.05
C GLY A 125 9.09 -3.77 -2.57
N ALA A 126 8.87 -2.59 -3.13
CA ALA A 126 9.12 -2.31 -4.54
C ALA A 126 10.62 -2.40 -4.88
N GLN A 127 11.49 -1.86 -4.03
CA GLN A 127 12.95 -1.97 -4.18
C GLN A 127 13.41 -3.43 -4.12
N LYS A 128 12.85 -4.23 -3.21
CA LYS A 128 13.12 -5.67 -3.16
C LYS A 128 12.70 -6.39 -4.45
N THR A 129 11.60 -5.99 -5.09
CA THR A 129 11.26 -6.53 -6.43
C THR A 129 12.32 -6.16 -7.48
N ILE A 130 12.84 -4.93 -7.45
CA ILE A 130 13.92 -4.51 -8.37
C ILE A 130 15.18 -5.34 -8.15
N GLU A 131 15.51 -5.67 -6.89
CA GLU A 131 16.61 -6.59 -6.57
C GLU A 131 16.38 -7.99 -7.13
N ILE A 132 15.16 -8.54 -7.03
CA ILE A 132 14.82 -9.83 -7.65
C ILE A 132 15.00 -9.77 -9.18
N ILE A 133 14.58 -8.68 -9.82
CA ILE A 133 14.77 -8.47 -11.27
C ILE A 133 16.26 -8.41 -11.63
N ARG A 134 17.07 -7.74 -10.81
CA ARG A 134 18.54 -7.71 -10.95
C ARG A 134 19.13 -9.11 -10.88
N ASP A 135 18.76 -9.88 -9.87
CA ASP A 135 19.35 -11.18 -9.59
C ASP A 135 18.93 -12.23 -10.64
N LEU A 136 17.75 -12.05 -11.27
CA LEU A 136 17.34 -12.81 -12.45
C LEU A 136 18.17 -12.47 -13.70
N ASP A 137 18.82 -11.30 -13.71
CA ASP A 137 19.73 -10.83 -14.77
C ASP A 137 19.10 -10.86 -16.17
N ILE A 138 17.80 -10.57 -16.29
CA ILE A 138 17.07 -10.66 -17.57
C ILE A 138 16.98 -9.33 -18.33
N VAL A 139 17.32 -8.21 -17.69
CA VAL A 139 17.25 -6.85 -18.28
C VAL A 139 18.64 -6.23 -18.33
N ASP A 140 18.89 -5.40 -19.34
CA ASP A 140 20.16 -4.69 -19.54
C ASP A 140 20.44 -3.60 -18.49
N SER A 141 19.39 -3.00 -17.93
CA SER A 141 19.50 -1.88 -16.99
C SER A 141 18.34 -1.81 -16.02
N LEU A 142 18.66 -1.46 -14.76
CA LEU A 142 17.68 -1.23 -13.70
C LEU A 142 17.28 0.24 -13.53
N GLU A 143 18.00 1.16 -14.18
CA GLU A 143 17.87 2.60 -13.94
C GLU A 143 16.42 3.07 -14.18
N LYS A 144 15.77 2.55 -15.22
CA LYS A 144 14.38 2.91 -15.54
C LYS A 144 13.38 2.33 -14.56
N PHE A 145 13.66 1.20 -13.90
CA PHE A 145 12.81 0.66 -12.84
C PHE A 145 12.91 1.51 -11.58
N VAL A 146 14.13 1.91 -11.19
CA VAL A 146 14.36 2.80 -10.05
C VAL A 146 13.69 4.16 -10.28
N ALA A 147 13.86 4.75 -11.45
CA ALA A 147 13.18 6.01 -11.81
C ALA A 147 11.64 5.85 -11.89
N PHE A 148 11.15 4.68 -12.30
CA PHE A 148 9.73 4.36 -12.32
C PHE A 148 9.15 4.27 -10.90
N GLU A 149 9.87 3.65 -9.96
CA GLU A 149 9.50 3.50 -8.54
C GLU A 149 9.50 4.85 -7.80
N ASN A 150 10.57 5.65 -7.97
CA ASN A 150 10.83 6.89 -7.22
C ASN A 150 9.87 8.06 -7.50
N LYS A 151 8.76 7.83 -8.22
CA LYS A 151 7.74 8.87 -8.38
C LYS A 151 7.06 9.19 -7.05
N SER A 152 6.60 10.43 -6.91
CA SER A 152 5.91 10.91 -5.70
C SER A 152 4.66 10.10 -5.38
N LYS A 153 3.88 9.73 -6.40
CA LYS A 153 2.72 8.84 -6.23
C LYS A 153 3.17 7.39 -6.16
N LEU A 154 2.66 6.66 -5.14
CA LEU A 154 2.95 5.24 -4.93
C LEU A 154 2.33 4.29 -5.97
N THR A 155 1.63 4.79 -6.99
CA THR A 155 1.00 3.96 -8.04
C THR A 155 1.99 2.99 -8.68
N ASN A 156 3.21 3.46 -8.97
CA ASN A 156 4.24 2.67 -9.61
C ASN A 156 4.93 1.70 -8.64
N ALA A 157 5.27 2.18 -7.44
CA ALA A 157 5.83 1.33 -6.39
C ALA A 157 4.88 0.18 -6.01
N LYS A 158 3.57 0.41 -5.98
CA LYS A 158 2.56 -0.64 -5.77
C LYS A 158 2.56 -1.70 -6.87
N LYS A 159 2.78 -1.32 -8.14
CA LYS A 159 2.87 -2.27 -9.27
C LYS A 159 4.12 -3.15 -9.15
N LEU A 160 5.25 -2.58 -8.72
CA LEU A 160 6.47 -3.33 -8.43
C LEU A 160 6.27 -4.26 -7.23
N LEU A 161 5.67 -3.78 -6.15
CA LEU A 161 5.37 -4.60 -4.98
C LEU A 161 4.51 -5.81 -5.38
N LYS A 162 3.44 -5.61 -6.17
CA LYS A 162 2.58 -6.70 -6.66
C LYS A 162 3.38 -7.78 -7.39
N ALA A 163 4.37 -7.39 -8.20
CA ALA A 163 5.17 -8.30 -9.00
C ALA A 163 6.16 -9.14 -8.19
N LYS A 164 6.41 -8.82 -6.92
CA LYS A 164 7.44 -9.46 -6.06
C LYS A 164 7.40 -10.99 -6.08
N ASN A 165 6.20 -11.57 -6.13
CA ASN A 165 6.00 -13.01 -6.06
C ASN A 165 5.40 -13.57 -7.36
N SER A 166 5.61 -12.86 -8.46
CA SER A 166 5.21 -13.33 -9.78
C SER A 166 5.83 -14.69 -10.06
N PRO A 167 5.05 -15.69 -10.53
CA PRO A 167 5.61 -16.94 -11.04
C PRO A 167 6.62 -16.73 -12.16
N VAL A 168 6.48 -15.65 -12.92
CA VAL A 168 7.42 -15.29 -14.01
C VAL A 168 8.81 -14.98 -13.45
N LEU A 169 8.92 -14.35 -12.27
CA LEU A 169 10.22 -14.09 -11.62
C LEU A 169 10.87 -15.37 -11.06
N GLN A 170 10.14 -16.48 -10.96
CA GLN A 170 10.64 -17.77 -10.48
C GLN A 170 11.16 -18.66 -11.62
N MET A 171 10.93 -18.26 -12.88
CA MET A 171 11.40 -18.99 -14.05
C MET A 171 12.92 -18.85 -14.23
N LYS A 172 13.57 -19.84 -14.83
CA LYS A 172 14.96 -19.70 -15.26
C LYS A 172 15.05 -18.66 -16.37
N LYS A 173 16.07 -17.79 -16.32
CA LYS A 173 16.33 -16.72 -17.30
C LYS A 173 16.18 -17.19 -18.75
N ASN A 174 16.86 -18.28 -19.12
CA ASN A 174 16.86 -18.80 -20.50
C ASN A 174 15.47 -19.27 -20.96
N ASP A 175 14.77 -20.03 -20.12
CA ASP A 175 13.42 -20.53 -20.43
C ASP A 175 12.45 -19.36 -20.62
N LEU A 176 12.54 -18.34 -19.75
CA LEU A 176 11.72 -17.14 -19.84
C LEU A 176 12.01 -16.37 -21.14
N LEU A 177 13.28 -16.12 -21.47
CA LEU A 177 13.66 -15.44 -22.72
C LEU A 177 13.18 -16.18 -23.96
N GLU A 178 13.33 -17.51 -24.01
CA GLU A 178 12.86 -18.33 -25.13
C GLU A 178 11.34 -18.22 -25.28
N ASN A 179 10.60 -18.33 -24.17
CA ASN A 179 9.15 -18.20 -24.16
C ASN A 179 8.70 -16.80 -24.62
N LEU A 180 9.36 -15.74 -24.16
CA LEU A 180 9.05 -14.36 -24.56
C LEU A 180 9.33 -14.12 -26.05
N LYS A 181 10.44 -14.65 -26.58
CA LYS A 181 10.80 -14.56 -28.01
C LYS A 181 9.84 -15.33 -28.92
N LYS A 182 9.16 -16.36 -28.41
CA LYS A 182 8.12 -17.13 -29.14
C LYS A 182 6.71 -16.55 -29.00
N HIS A 183 6.42 -15.89 -27.88
CA HIS A 183 5.09 -15.36 -27.61
C HIS A 183 4.73 -14.21 -28.55
N SER A 184 3.57 -14.29 -29.21
CA SER A 184 3.13 -13.33 -30.24
C SER A 184 3.22 -11.88 -29.76
N ARG A 185 2.64 -11.57 -28.59
CA ARG A 185 2.67 -10.23 -28.01
C ARG A 185 4.05 -9.81 -27.50
N TYR A 186 4.62 -10.56 -26.55
CA TYR A 186 5.84 -10.14 -25.86
C TYR A 186 7.06 -10.04 -26.77
N LYS A 187 7.14 -10.85 -27.83
CA LYS A 187 8.19 -10.73 -28.86
C LYS A 187 8.24 -9.34 -29.50
N THR A 188 7.07 -8.72 -29.71
CA THR A 188 6.97 -7.36 -30.31
C THR A 188 6.99 -6.25 -29.26
N MET A 189 6.68 -6.57 -28.01
CA MET A 189 6.62 -5.60 -26.91
C MET A 189 8.01 -5.24 -26.38
N PHE A 190 8.95 -6.18 -26.48
CA PHE A 190 10.30 -6.03 -25.96
C PHE A 190 11.33 -6.12 -27.08
N LYS A 191 12.38 -5.30 -26.98
CA LYS A 191 13.60 -5.48 -27.75
C LYS A 191 14.50 -6.45 -26.98
N PHE A 192 15.06 -7.41 -27.70
CA PHE A 192 15.98 -8.39 -27.14
C PHE A 192 17.36 -8.18 -27.76
N GLU A 193 18.39 -8.12 -26.93
CA GLU A 193 19.79 -8.10 -27.34
C GLU A 193 20.49 -9.22 -26.59
N GLU A 194 21.12 -10.14 -27.33
CA GLU A 194 21.78 -11.31 -26.76
C GLU A 194 20.86 -12.10 -25.81
N ASP A 195 21.20 -12.11 -24.53
CA ASP A 195 20.52 -12.76 -23.41
C ASP A 195 19.77 -11.77 -22.48
N HIS A 196 19.50 -10.53 -22.92
CA HIS A 196 18.77 -9.53 -22.15
C HIS A 196 17.61 -8.90 -22.92
N ILE A 197 16.68 -8.34 -22.14
CA ILE A 197 15.65 -7.42 -22.61
C ILE A 197 16.17 -6.00 -22.42
N VAL A 198 16.08 -5.20 -23.48
CA VAL A 198 16.51 -3.80 -23.47
C VAL A 198 15.42 -2.92 -22.84
N ILE A 199 15.76 -2.20 -21.78
CA ILE A 199 14.86 -1.29 -21.06
C ILE A 199 15.44 0.14 -21.14
N SER A 200 15.14 0.83 -22.24
CA SER A 200 15.60 2.18 -22.51
C SER A 200 14.69 3.28 -21.94
N SER A 201 13.46 2.93 -21.52
CA SER A 201 12.47 3.89 -21.04
C SER A 201 11.65 3.39 -19.85
N GLN A 202 11.04 4.33 -19.10
CA GLN A 202 10.06 3.98 -18.06
C GLN A 202 8.80 3.31 -18.64
N LYS A 203 8.49 3.52 -19.93
CA LYS A 203 7.37 2.87 -20.62
C LYS A 203 7.65 1.36 -20.79
N GLU A 204 8.86 1.00 -21.16
CA GLU A 204 9.30 -0.39 -21.28
C GLU A 204 9.41 -1.06 -19.91
N ALA A 205 9.96 -0.37 -18.91
CA ALA A 205 9.95 -0.87 -17.53
C ALA A 205 8.52 -1.15 -17.04
N ALA A 206 7.58 -0.23 -17.34
CA ALA A 206 6.17 -0.43 -17.02
C ALA A 206 5.55 -1.62 -17.75
N ALA A 207 5.91 -1.84 -19.02
CA ALA A 207 5.45 -2.99 -19.81
C ALA A 207 6.01 -4.31 -19.27
N PHE A 208 7.28 -4.32 -18.85
CA PHE A 208 7.90 -5.47 -18.18
C PHE A 208 7.19 -5.80 -16.86
N ILE A 209 6.93 -4.80 -16.01
CA ILE A 209 6.17 -4.98 -14.76
C ILE A 209 4.74 -5.46 -15.05
N LYS A 210 4.13 -5.00 -16.14
CA LYS A 210 2.79 -5.43 -16.57
C LYS A 210 2.78 -6.92 -16.94
N MET A 211 3.83 -7.39 -17.62
CA MET A 211 4.04 -8.81 -17.89
C MET A 211 4.20 -9.61 -16.60
N LEU A 212 5.04 -9.16 -15.66
CA LEU A 212 5.23 -9.85 -14.37
C LEU A 212 3.94 -9.96 -13.55
N ASN A 213 3.05 -8.97 -13.65
CA ASN A 213 1.80 -8.92 -12.90
C ASN A 213 0.63 -9.68 -13.55
N ASP A 214 0.87 -10.38 -14.67
CA ASP A 214 -0.17 -11.02 -15.50
C ASP A 214 -1.31 -10.06 -15.87
N ASP A 215 -0.94 -8.80 -16.15
CA ASP A 215 -1.92 -7.75 -16.45
C ASP A 215 -2.42 -7.81 -17.91
N ILE A 216 -1.99 -8.82 -18.69
CA ILE A 216 -2.48 -9.12 -20.04
C ILE A 216 -3.09 -10.51 -20.05
N VAL A 217 -4.40 -10.60 -20.22
CA VAL A 217 -5.15 -11.86 -20.21
C VAL A 217 -5.74 -12.14 -21.57
N ARG A 218 -5.71 -13.41 -22.00
CA ARG A 218 -6.26 -13.85 -23.28
C ARG A 218 -7.49 -14.72 -23.06
N SER A 219 -8.57 -14.40 -23.75
CA SER A 219 -9.78 -15.23 -23.78
C SER A 219 -9.53 -16.46 -24.63
N GLU A 220 -9.73 -17.65 -24.06
CA GLU A 220 -9.59 -18.92 -24.79
C GLU A 220 -10.68 -19.08 -25.87
N LEU A 221 -11.90 -18.58 -25.61
CA LEU A 221 -13.02 -18.69 -26.55
C LEU A 221 -12.92 -17.72 -27.73
N THR A 222 -12.43 -16.50 -27.50
CA THR A 222 -12.44 -15.44 -28.53
C THR A 222 -11.05 -15.13 -29.08
N GLY A 223 -9.99 -15.63 -28.44
CA GLY A 223 -8.60 -15.29 -28.75
C GLY A 223 -8.20 -13.85 -28.42
N LYS A 224 -9.14 -13.01 -27.98
CA LYS A 224 -8.94 -11.58 -27.68
C LYS A 224 -8.14 -11.38 -26.40
N GLU A 225 -7.30 -10.36 -26.40
CA GLU A 225 -6.45 -9.99 -25.27
C GLU A 225 -6.98 -8.73 -24.59
N TYR A 226 -6.90 -8.69 -23.28
CA TYR A 226 -7.41 -7.59 -22.46
C TYR A 226 -6.37 -7.15 -21.45
N ASP A 227 -6.41 -5.85 -21.11
CA ASP A 227 -5.77 -5.36 -19.90
C ASP A 227 -6.61 -5.80 -18.70
N SER A 228 -6.05 -6.63 -17.82
CA SER A 228 -6.83 -7.21 -16.70
C SER A 228 -7.30 -6.14 -15.71
N SER A 229 -6.54 -5.05 -15.57
CA SER A 229 -6.82 -3.99 -14.61
C SER A 229 -7.98 -3.09 -15.05
N SER A 230 -8.09 -2.81 -16.35
CA SER A 230 -9.14 -1.96 -16.93
C SER A 230 -10.24 -2.74 -17.65
N LYS A 231 -10.05 -4.05 -17.87
CA LYS A 231 -10.87 -4.91 -18.73
C LYS A 231 -11.01 -4.38 -20.16
N MET A 232 -10.08 -3.53 -20.60
CA MET A 232 -10.11 -2.97 -21.95
C MET A 232 -9.50 -3.92 -22.95
N LEU A 233 -10.14 -4.05 -24.11
CA LEU A 233 -9.63 -4.81 -25.23
C LEU A 233 -8.31 -4.19 -25.70
N LEU A 234 -7.27 -5.01 -25.83
CA LEU A 234 -5.99 -4.59 -26.37
C LEU A 234 -6.03 -4.60 -27.90
N GLY A 235 -5.44 -3.59 -28.51
CA GLY A 235 -5.25 -3.53 -29.95
C GLY A 235 -4.41 -4.70 -30.48
N PRO A 236 -4.48 -4.98 -31.79
CA PRO A 236 -3.73 -6.07 -32.40
C PRO A 236 -2.21 -5.95 -32.15
N VAL A 237 -1.54 -7.10 -32.08
CA VAL A 237 -0.09 -7.21 -31.91
C VAL A 237 0.61 -6.44 -33.03
N GLY A 238 1.46 -5.47 -32.70
CA GLY A 238 2.24 -4.70 -33.67
C GLY A 238 1.64 -3.37 -34.15
N ALA A 239 0.52 -2.90 -33.59
CA ALA A 239 0.07 -1.52 -33.81
C ALA A 239 0.92 -0.54 -32.98
N SER A 240 2.03 -0.09 -33.55
CA SER A 240 2.84 1.00 -33.02
C SER A 240 2.01 2.29 -32.97
N HIS A 241 1.94 2.92 -31.81
CA HIS A 241 1.69 4.36 -31.66
C HIS A 241 2.99 5.02 -31.21
#